data_AF-W7PP74-F1
#
_entry.id   AF-W7PP74-F1
#
_cell.length_a   1.000
_cell.length_b   1.000
_cell.length_c   1.000
_cell.angle_alpha   90.00
_cell.angle_beta   90.00
_cell.angle_gamma   90.00
#
_symmetry.space_group_name_H-M   'P 1'
#
loop_
_entity.id
_entity.type
_entity.pdbx_description
1 polymer ?
#
loop_
_entity_poly.entity_id
_entity_poly.type
_entity_poly.pdbx_seq_one_letter_code
_entity_poly.pdbx_strand_id
1 'polypeptide(L)'
;MGIKTRMPLVTERLHERSRQAMDKILAAEADANRRREQLDQVGPAALQRLVDVAQGHTGQSHHCRRILLAVYNGAAFPLDPSRLRVIDRDLQRAAFTVIEWATYAGCELHETLDDGDSLMQRFWHIEKGED
;
A
#
# COMPACT_ATOMS: atom_id res chain seq x y z
N MET A 1 -10.16 -16.48 -64.15
CA MET A 1 -9.40 -17.37 -63.23
C MET A 1 -8.15 -16.60 -62.79
N GLY A 2 -7.92 -16.14 -61.56
CA GLY A 2 -8.63 -16.25 -60.29
C GLY A 2 -8.12 -15.12 -59.37
N ILE A 3 -9.00 -14.60 -58.52
CA ILE A 3 -8.67 -13.56 -57.54
C ILE A 3 -7.94 -14.26 -56.38
N LYS A 4 -6.60 -14.16 -56.34
CA LYS A 4 -5.82 -14.64 -55.19
C LYS A 4 -5.94 -13.62 -54.06
N THR A 5 -6.78 -13.96 -53.11
CA THR A 5 -7.01 -13.32 -51.81
C THR A 5 -5.72 -12.80 -51.18
N ARG A 6 -5.58 -11.47 -51.11
CA ARG A 6 -4.44 -10.76 -50.54
C ARG A 6 -4.77 -10.18 -49.15
N MET A 7 -5.25 -10.98 -48.19
CA MET A 7 -5.42 -10.54 -46.79
C MET A 7 -5.24 -11.63 -45.68
N PRO A 8 -4.25 -12.55 -45.70
CA PRO A 8 -3.99 -13.42 -44.54
C PRO A 8 -2.98 -12.84 -43.52
N LEU A 9 -2.06 -11.96 -43.94
CA LEU A 9 -0.95 -11.50 -43.09
C LEU A 9 -1.33 -10.40 -42.08
N VAL A 10 -2.39 -9.62 -42.37
CA VAL A 10 -2.83 -8.54 -41.48
C VAL A 10 -3.66 -9.11 -40.31
N THR A 11 -4.54 -10.06 -40.60
CA THR A 11 -5.35 -10.77 -39.59
C THR A 11 -4.47 -11.57 -38.64
N GLU A 12 -3.48 -12.30 -39.15
CA GLU A 12 -2.52 -13.07 -38.33
C GLU A 12 -1.73 -12.18 -37.37
N ARG A 13 -1.19 -11.05 -37.86
CA ARG A 13 -0.50 -10.06 -37.00
C ARG A 13 -1.42 -9.42 -35.96
N LEU A 14 -2.69 -9.20 -36.30
CA LEU A 14 -3.69 -8.68 -35.38
C LEU A 14 -3.97 -9.69 -34.26
N HIS A 15 -4.17 -10.97 -34.60
CA HIS A 15 -4.38 -12.04 -33.63
C HIS A 15 -3.17 -12.24 -32.72
N GLU A 16 -1.95 -12.22 -33.27
CA GLU A 16 -0.72 -12.32 -32.50
C GLU A 16 -0.57 -11.13 -31.53
N ARG A 17 -0.86 -9.91 -31.99
CA ARG A 17 -0.85 -8.73 -31.12
C ARG A 17 -1.90 -8.82 -30.02
N SER A 18 -3.10 -9.31 -30.33
CA SER A 18 -4.15 -9.54 -29.33
C SER A 18 -3.73 -10.60 -28.31
N ARG A 19 -3.09 -11.69 -28.74
CA ARG A 19 -2.53 -12.73 -27.86
C ARG A 19 -1.46 -12.15 -26.94
N GLN A 20 -0.47 -11.44 -27.49
CA GLN A 20 0.59 -10.79 -26.71
C GLN A 20 0.04 -9.75 -25.73
N ALA A 21 -1.00 -9.00 -26.10
CA ALA A 21 -1.66 -8.06 -25.19
C ALA A 21 -2.35 -8.81 -24.04
N MET A 22 -3.04 -9.92 -24.34
CA MET A 22 -3.68 -10.76 -23.33
C MET A 22 -2.67 -11.37 -22.37
N ASP A 23 -1.56 -11.93 -22.88
CA ASP A 23 -0.50 -12.51 -22.07
C ASP A 23 0.13 -11.47 -21.13
N LYS A 24 0.29 -10.22 -21.58
CA LYS A 24 0.78 -9.12 -20.74
C LYS A 24 -0.20 -8.76 -19.61
N ILE A 25 -1.50 -8.75 -19.89
CA ILE A 25 -2.53 -8.49 -18.87
C ILE A 25 -2.49 -9.60 -17.81
N LEU A 26 -2.49 -10.85 -18.22
CA LEU A 26 -2.42 -12.01 -17.31
C LEU A 26 -1.15 -11.98 -16.45
N ALA A 27 0.01 -11.63 -17.03
CA ALA A 27 1.25 -11.50 -16.29
C ALA A 27 1.19 -10.37 -15.25
N ALA A 28 0.66 -9.20 -15.62
CA ALA A 28 0.51 -8.07 -14.71
C ALA A 28 -0.47 -8.36 -13.56
N GLU A 29 -1.57 -9.07 -13.83
CA GLU A 29 -2.49 -9.54 -12.81
C GLU A 29 -1.82 -10.53 -11.84
N ALA A 30 -1.04 -11.47 -12.37
CA ALA A 30 -0.31 -12.42 -11.55
C ALA A 30 0.76 -11.74 -10.67
N ASP A 31 1.46 -10.73 -11.19
CA ASP A 31 2.40 -9.90 -10.41
C ASP A 31 1.68 -9.11 -9.31
N ALA A 32 0.55 -8.50 -9.64
CA ALA A 32 -0.25 -7.75 -8.67
C ALA A 32 -0.76 -8.64 -7.54
N ASN A 33 -1.27 -9.84 -7.88
CA ASN A 33 -1.73 -10.81 -6.89
C ASN A 33 -0.59 -11.28 -5.97
N ARG A 34 0.57 -11.63 -6.53
CA ARG A 34 1.76 -11.97 -5.73
C ARG A 34 2.16 -10.84 -4.80
N ARG A 35 2.11 -9.59 -5.27
CA ARG A 35 2.45 -8.44 -4.43
C ARG A 35 1.48 -8.23 -3.28
N ARG A 36 0.18 -8.38 -3.53
CA ARG A 36 -0.86 -8.33 -2.48
C ARG A 36 -0.65 -9.42 -1.44
N GLU A 37 -0.48 -10.67 -1.87
CA GLU A 37 -0.22 -11.81 -0.97
C GLU A 37 1.03 -11.58 -0.11
N GLN A 38 2.09 -11.01 -0.69
CA GLN A 38 3.29 -10.67 0.06
C GLN A 38 3.01 -9.59 1.10
N LEU A 39 2.28 -8.53 0.74
CA LEU A 39 1.93 -7.45 1.65
C LEU A 39 1.01 -7.92 2.78
N ASP A 40 0.06 -8.81 2.52
CA ASP A 40 -0.79 -9.41 3.56
C ASP A 40 0.04 -10.21 4.58
N GLN A 41 1.14 -10.82 4.16
CA GLN A 41 2.05 -11.54 5.05
C GLN A 41 2.93 -10.62 5.90
N VAL A 42 3.46 -9.52 5.33
CA VAL A 42 4.43 -8.65 6.03
C VAL A 42 3.82 -7.39 6.66
N GLY A 43 2.63 -7.01 6.19
CA GLY A 43 1.89 -5.81 6.56
C GLY A 43 1.55 -5.75 8.05
N PRO A 44 0.94 -6.79 8.64
CA PRO A 44 0.59 -6.79 10.06
C PRO A 44 1.80 -6.55 10.97
N ALA A 45 2.93 -7.20 10.69
CA ALA A 45 4.15 -7.01 11.46
C ALA A 45 4.77 -5.62 11.29
N ALA A 46 4.66 -5.03 10.09
CA ALA A 46 5.10 -3.66 9.84
C ALA A 46 4.21 -2.64 10.56
N LEU A 47 2.89 -2.84 10.53
CA LEU A 47 1.91 -2.02 11.24
C LEU A 47 2.16 -2.04 12.75
N GLN A 48 2.28 -3.24 13.34
CA GLN A 48 2.53 -3.39 14.77
C GLN A 48 3.82 -2.68 15.19
N ARG A 49 4.91 -2.80 14.41
CA ARG A 49 6.17 -2.10 14.71
C ARG A 49 6.00 -0.58 14.81
N LEU A 50 5.22 0.01 13.89
CA LEU A 50 4.94 1.45 13.96
C LEU A 50 4.09 1.80 15.18
N VAL A 51 3.10 0.97 15.50
CA VAL A 51 2.23 1.13 16.68
C VAL A 51 3.06 1.11 17.96
N ASP A 52 3.98 0.16 18.11
CA ASP A 52 4.82 0.03 19.31
C ASP A 52 5.64 1.30 19.56
N VAL A 53 6.25 1.87 18.50
CA VAL A 53 7.01 3.13 18.62
C VAL A 53 6.08 4.33 18.82
N ALA A 54 4.92 4.36 18.15
CA ALA A 54 3.93 5.42 18.24
C ALA A 54 3.32 5.59 19.63
N GLN A 55 3.29 4.52 20.43
CA GLN A 55 2.84 4.56 21.84
C GLN A 55 3.80 5.29 22.77
N GLY A 56 5.06 5.48 22.37
CA GLY A 56 6.05 6.20 23.18
C GLY A 56 5.90 7.73 23.15
N HIS A 57 6.84 8.40 23.83
CA HIS A 57 6.89 9.86 23.96
C HIS A 57 8.15 10.48 23.33
N THR A 58 8.79 9.77 22.40
CA THR A 58 9.99 10.27 21.71
C THR A 58 9.62 11.07 20.46
N GLY A 59 10.61 11.79 19.88
CA GLY A 59 10.43 12.41 18.56
C GLY A 59 10.03 11.40 17.47
N GLN A 60 10.56 10.17 17.53
CA GLN A 60 10.17 9.12 16.59
C GLN A 60 8.71 8.70 16.77
N SER A 61 8.22 8.64 18.01
CA SER A 61 6.83 8.31 18.33
C SER A 61 5.84 9.27 17.65
N HIS A 62 6.14 10.57 17.67
CA HIS A 62 5.37 11.58 16.95
C HIS A 62 5.34 11.32 15.43
N HIS A 63 6.49 11.03 14.81
CA HIS A 63 6.54 10.73 13.38
C HIS A 63 5.76 9.46 13.02
N CYS A 64 5.87 8.40 13.83
CA CYS A 64 5.11 7.17 13.63
C CYS A 64 3.60 7.40 13.77
N ARG A 65 3.13 8.13 14.80
CA ARG A 65 1.70 8.49 14.93
C ARG A 65 1.19 9.24 13.71
N ARG A 66 1.94 10.23 13.23
CA ARG A 66 1.54 11.03 12.06
C ARG A 66 1.48 10.21 10.77
N ILE A 67 2.31 9.18 10.62
CA ILE A 67 2.25 8.25 9.48
C ILE A 67 1.02 7.33 9.61
N LEU A 68 0.80 6.74 10.79
CA LEU A 68 -0.36 5.88 11.05
C LEU A 68 -1.68 6.62 10.84
N LEU A 69 -1.80 7.84 11.38
CA LEU A 69 -2.97 8.68 11.21
C LEU A 69 -3.19 9.13 9.77
N ALA A 70 -2.13 9.27 8.97
CA ALA A 70 -2.28 9.57 7.55
C ALA A 70 -2.87 8.42 6.75
N VAL A 71 -2.57 7.19 7.16
CA VAL A 71 -3.18 5.98 6.59
C VAL A 71 -4.62 5.81 7.09
N TYR A 72 -4.89 6.09 8.36
CA TYR A 72 -6.23 6.03 8.95
C TYR A 72 -7.19 7.11 8.43
N ASN A 73 -6.71 8.35 8.31
CA ASN A 73 -7.50 9.50 7.88
C ASN A 73 -6.60 10.57 7.24
N GLY A 74 -6.25 10.36 5.97
CA GLY A 74 -5.39 11.27 5.22
C GLY A 74 -5.95 12.68 5.03
N ALA A 75 -7.28 12.87 5.12
CA ALA A 75 -7.90 14.19 5.01
C ALA A 75 -7.59 15.07 6.23
N ALA A 76 -7.65 14.51 7.44
CA ALA A 76 -7.31 15.23 8.67
C ALA A 76 -5.80 15.21 8.96
N PHE A 77 -5.10 14.18 8.51
CA PHE A 77 -3.66 13.99 8.71
C PHE A 77 -2.96 13.72 7.38
N PRO A 78 -2.67 14.74 6.56
CA PRO A 78 -1.97 14.52 5.29
C PRO A 78 -0.62 13.81 5.49
N LEU A 79 -0.32 12.86 4.60
CA LEU A 79 0.97 12.17 4.57
C LEU A 79 2.07 13.16 4.21
N ASP A 80 3.09 13.25 5.07
CA ASP A 80 4.24 14.12 4.88
C ASP A 80 5.53 13.29 4.72
N PRO A 81 6.10 13.21 3.50
CA PRO A 81 7.31 12.44 3.23
C PRO A 81 8.54 12.90 4.01
N SER A 82 8.56 14.13 4.54
CA SER A 82 9.69 14.61 5.36
C SER A 82 9.84 13.81 6.66
N ARG A 83 8.73 13.28 7.20
CA ARG A 83 8.71 12.45 8.41
C ARG A 83 9.40 11.11 8.21
N LEU A 84 9.39 10.57 6.99
CA LEU A 84 10.12 9.35 6.65
C LEU A 84 11.64 9.53 6.67
N ARG A 85 12.14 10.78 6.60
CA ARG A 85 13.59 11.07 6.55
C ARG A 85 14.25 11.12 7.92
N VAL A 86 13.46 11.14 9.00
CA VAL A 86 13.92 11.42 10.37
C VAL A 86 13.64 10.28 11.36
N ILE A 87 13.09 9.17 10.87
CA ILE A 87 12.88 7.94 11.64
C ILE A 87 13.96 6.91 11.29
N ASP A 88 14.14 5.93 12.18
CA ASP A 88 15.09 4.84 11.97
C ASP A 88 14.78 4.03 10.71
N ARG A 89 15.82 3.42 10.14
CA ARG A 89 15.77 2.78 8.81
C ARG A 89 14.75 1.64 8.74
N ASP A 90 14.60 0.89 9.82
CA ASP A 90 13.63 -0.19 9.95
C ASP A 90 12.19 0.35 10.05
N LEU A 91 11.96 1.45 10.77
CA LEU A 91 10.68 2.14 10.82
C LEU A 91 10.31 2.77 9.48
N GLN A 92 11.29 3.33 8.76
CA GLN A 92 11.09 3.80 7.39
C GLN A 92 10.61 2.68 6.46
N ARG A 93 11.21 1.48 6.55
CA ARG A 93 10.77 0.31 5.79
C ARG A 93 9.37 -0.13 6.19
N ALA A 94 9.08 -0.17 7.49
CA ALA A 94 7.74 -0.49 8.00
C ALA A 94 6.68 0.50 7.49
N ALA A 95 6.99 1.80 7.50
CA ALA A 95 6.13 2.84 6.96
C ALA A 95 5.82 2.65 5.47
N PHE A 96 6.84 2.37 4.64
CA PHE A 96 6.60 2.08 3.22
C PHE A 96 5.74 0.84 3.02
N THR A 97 5.98 -0.24 3.77
CA THR A 97 5.15 -1.44 3.73
C THR A 97 3.69 -1.13 4.09
N VAL A 98 3.44 -0.37 5.16
CA VAL A 98 2.09 -0.03 5.61
C VAL A 98 1.37 0.89 4.60
N ILE A 99 2.07 1.90 4.08
CA ILE A 99 1.52 2.81 3.06
C ILE A 99 1.12 2.02 1.81
N GLU A 100 1.98 1.11 1.34
CA GLU A 100 1.67 0.29 0.18
C GLU A 100 0.52 -0.68 0.46
N TRP A 101 0.55 -1.35 1.61
CA TRP A 101 -0.50 -2.30 2.00
C TRP A 101 -1.88 -1.63 2.08
N ALA A 102 -1.95 -0.41 2.62
CA ALA A 102 -3.18 0.38 2.67
C ALA A 102 -3.79 0.70 1.29
N THR A 103 -3.01 0.63 0.20
CA THR A 103 -3.54 0.86 -1.15
C THR A 103 -4.24 -0.37 -1.76
N TYR A 104 -4.07 -1.55 -1.17
CA TYR A 104 -4.60 -2.80 -1.72
C TYR A 104 -5.35 -3.67 -0.71
N ALA A 105 -5.20 -3.43 0.59
CA ALA A 105 -5.85 -4.19 1.63
C ALA A 105 -7.38 -4.20 1.43
N GLY A 106 -7.99 -5.36 1.65
CA GLY A 106 -9.45 -5.51 1.55
C GLY A 106 -10.23 -4.97 2.75
N CYS A 107 -9.52 -4.42 3.74
CA CYS A 107 -10.06 -3.87 4.97
C CYS A 107 -9.27 -2.62 5.38
N GLU A 108 -9.82 -1.87 6.33
CA GLU A 108 -9.09 -0.77 6.94
C GLU A 108 -8.00 -1.34 7.87
N LEU A 109 -6.76 -0.83 7.76
CA LEU A 109 -5.63 -1.49 8.44
C LEU A 109 -5.76 -1.52 9.96
N HIS A 110 -6.43 -0.54 10.57
CA HIS A 110 -6.66 -0.50 12.01
C HIS A 110 -7.56 -1.66 12.49
N GLU A 111 -8.39 -2.25 11.64
CA GLU A 111 -9.24 -3.41 11.98
C GLU A 111 -8.41 -4.69 12.19
N THR A 112 -7.15 -4.69 11.75
CA THR A 112 -6.21 -5.81 11.98
C THR A 112 -5.52 -5.76 13.35
N LEU A 113 -5.75 -4.70 14.11
CA LEU A 113 -5.19 -4.47 15.45
C LEU A 113 -6.27 -4.72 16.50
N ASP A 114 -5.86 -5.18 17.69
CA ASP A 114 -6.73 -5.25 18.85
C ASP A 114 -7.13 -3.83 19.28
N ASP A 115 -8.43 -3.53 19.26
CA ASP A 115 -9.00 -2.20 19.59
C ASP A 115 -8.36 -1.05 18.78
N GLY A 116 -8.08 -1.31 17.50
CA GLY A 116 -7.35 -0.39 16.64
C GLY A 116 -8.02 0.97 16.44
N ASP A 117 -9.35 1.03 16.47
CA ASP A 117 -10.09 2.29 16.37
C ASP A 117 -9.80 3.20 17.58
N SER A 118 -9.94 2.67 18.80
CA SER A 118 -9.62 3.40 20.03
C SER A 118 -8.15 3.82 20.09
N LEU A 119 -7.26 2.97 19.59
CA LEU A 119 -5.83 3.29 19.46
C LEU A 119 -5.59 4.48 18.53
N MET A 120 -6.22 4.51 17.35
CA MET A 120 -6.08 5.61 16.39
C MET A 120 -6.70 6.91 16.94
N GLN A 121 -7.84 6.83 17.61
CA GLN A 121 -8.45 7.99 18.28
C GLN A 121 -7.56 8.55 19.39
N ARG A 122 -6.90 7.69 20.18
CA ARG A 122 -5.92 8.16 21.17
C ARG A 122 -4.75 8.89 20.50
N PHE A 123 -4.18 8.33 19.43
CA PHE A 123 -3.13 9.03 18.68
C PHE A 123 -3.61 10.35 18.08
N TRP A 124 -4.87 10.42 17.64
CA TRP A 124 -5.47 11.64 17.15
C TRP A 124 -5.47 12.75 18.23
N HIS A 125 -5.95 12.45 19.43
CA HIS A 125 -6.00 13.40 20.53
C HIS A 125 -4.60 13.89 20.95
N ILE A 126 -3.63 12.97 21.07
CA ILE A 126 -2.21 13.32 21.31
C ILE A 126 -1.72 14.33 20.27
N GLU A 127 -1.95 14.06 18.99
CA GLU A 127 -1.41 14.87 17.89
C GLU A 127 -2.19 16.18 17.67
N LYS A 128 -3.39 16.31 18.25
CA LYS A 128 -4.13 17.57 18.37
C LYS A 128 -3.77 18.37 19.62
N GLY A 129 -3.05 17.77 20.56
CA GLY A 129 -2.73 18.38 21.86
C GLY A 129 -3.93 18.41 22.80
N GLU A 130 -4.82 17.42 22.70
CA GLU A 130 -6.05 17.28 23.50
C GLU A 130 -5.90 16.27 24.66
N ASP A 131 -4.67 15.77 24.87
CA ASP A 131 -4.28 14.81 25.92
C ASP A 131 -3.71 15.48 27.17
#